data_AF-A0A971GS22-F1
#
_entry.id   AF-A0A971GS22-F1
#
_cell.length_a   1.000
_cell.length_b   1.000
_cell.length_c   1.000
_cell.angle_alpha   90.00
_cell.angle_beta   90.00
_cell.angle_gamma   90.00
#
_symmetry.space_group_name_H-M   'P 1'
#
loop_
_entity.id
_entity.type
_entity.pdbx_description
1 polymer ?
#
loop_
_entity_poly.entity_id
_entity_poly.type
_entity_poly.pdbx_seq_one_letter_code
_entity_poly.pdbx_strand_id
1 'polypeptide(L)'
;MERIDRVGFGDYRLAQDPTQFCYGIDAVILADFAQAKSSDIIADLGTGNGVIPLILYHKSHASRIVGVEKQNEAYELAVRNGRMNGLTDCLEWVCCDVTDLQDHFPPGGFSLVVSNPPYVEKDGGPANRSKHLEVARHETTGTLEDFVKAAAYLLLPLGSFCLVHRPSRLVDILWCCRKHRLEPKRLRFVAPRTGEAPNIVLVQCVKNGGKELNMEPTLVVRDEQGRYSAEIDRIYERDSNQKRR
;
A
#
# COMPACT_ATOMS: atom_id res chain seq x y z
N MET A 1 -12.69 16.61 -13.13
CA MET A 1 -12.08 17.82 -12.55
C MET A 1 -11.33 17.37 -11.33
N GLU A 2 -10.03 17.63 -11.30
CA GLU A 2 -9.15 17.31 -10.18
C GLU A 2 -9.59 18.02 -8.89
N ARG A 3 -9.39 17.36 -7.75
CA ARG A 3 -9.79 17.84 -6.42
C ARG A 3 -8.60 17.78 -5.48
N ILE A 4 -8.46 18.77 -4.61
CA ILE A 4 -7.48 18.76 -3.52
C ILE A 4 -8.22 18.42 -2.22
N ASP A 5 -7.86 17.29 -1.62
CA ASP A 5 -8.39 16.81 -0.35
C ASP A 5 -7.34 16.88 0.76
N ARG A 6 -7.78 16.93 2.02
CA ARG A 6 -6.88 16.68 3.16
C ARG A 6 -6.68 15.17 3.30
N VAL A 7 -5.44 14.74 3.53
CA VAL A 7 -5.13 13.32 3.76
C VAL A 7 -5.63 12.84 5.13
N GLY A 8 -5.75 13.76 6.08
CA GLY A 8 -6.11 13.44 7.47
C GLY A 8 -4.90 13.01 8.32
N PHE A 9 -3.69 13.16 7.80
CA PHE A 9 -2.41 12.96 8.49
C PHE A 9 -1.60 14.25 8.38
N GLY A 10 -1.40 14.92 9.51
CA GLY A 10 -0.81 16.26 9.56
C GLY A 10 -1.62 17.28 8.76
N ASP A 11 -0.92 18.28 8.21
CA ASP A 11 -1.50 19.28 7.32
C ASP A 11 -1.39 18.88 5.83
N TYR A 12 -1.15 17.60 5.55
CA TYR A 12 -0.94 17.14 4.19
C TYR A 12 -2.19 17.23 3.33
N ARG A 13 -1.96 17.69 2.11
CA ARG A 13 -2.95 17.80 1.03
C ARG A 13 -2.64 16.78 -0.05
N LEU A 14 -3.66 16.33 -0.75
CA LEU A 14 -3.53 15.38 -1.84
C LEU A 14 -4.43 15.83 -2.98
N ALA A 15 -3.80 16.18 -4.10
CA ALA A 15 -4.49 16.30 -5.37
C ALA A 15 -4.86 14.89 -5.84
N GLN A 16 -6.13 14.72 -6.20
CA GLN A 16 -6.71 13.49 -6.67
C GLN A 16 -7.49 13.77 -7.94
N ASP A 17 -7.43 12.86 -8.89
CA ASP A 17 -8.35 12.84 -10.02
C ASP A 17 -9.47 11.83 -9.73
N PRO A 18 -10.73 12.26 -9.50
CA PRO A 18 -11.85 11.36 -9.26
C PRO A 18 -12.17 10.42 -10.44
N THR A 19 -11.66 10.72 -11.64
CA THR A 19 -11.75 9.81 -12.79
C THR A 19 -10.67 8.73 -12.78
N GLN A 20 -9.65 8.90 -11.93
CA GLN A 20 -8.63 7.91 -11.60
C GLN A 20 -8.92 7.28 -10.21
N PHE A 21 -7.92 6.67 -9.60
CA PHE A 21 -8.03 6.05 -8.28
C PHE A 21 -8.07 7.09 -7.14
N CYS A 22 -9.14 7.05 -6.33
CA CYS A 22 -9.18 7.73 -5.03
C CYS A 22 -8.70 6.80 -3.92
N TYR A 23 -7.86 7.30 -3.00
CA TYR A 23 -7.31 6.44 -1.97
C TYR A 23 -8.39 5.95 -0.99
N GLY A 24 -8.37 4.64 -0.74
CA GLY A 24 -9.26 3.97 0.20
C GLY A 24 -8.61 3.76 1.57
N ILE A 25 -9.35 3.09 2.45
CA ILE A 25 -8.86 2.65 3.75
C ILE A 25 -7.63 1.73 3.64
N ASP A 26 -7.51 0.98 2.54
CA ASP A 26 -6.44 0.04 2.24
C ASP A 26 -5.04 0.70 2.33
N ALA A 27 -4.90 1.92 1.78
CA ALA A 27 -3.65 2.68 1.86
C ALA A 27 -3.28 3.06 3.30
N VAL A 28 -4.29 3.44 4.09
CA VAL A 28 -4.12 3.90 5.47
C VAL A 28 -3.74 2.74 6.39
N ILE A 29 -4.48 1.63 6.31
CA ILE A 29 -4.20 0.45 7.13
C ILE A 29 -2.91 -0.24 6.71
N LEU A 30 -2.52 -0.19 5.42
CA LEU A 30 -1.22 -0.68 4.97
C LEU A 30 -0.08 0.15 5.55
N ALA A 31 -0.18 1.49 5.49
CA ALA A 31 0.86 2.37 6.00
C ALA A 31 1.06 2.20 7.52
N ASP A 32 -0.03 2.04 8.27
CA ASP A 32 0.04 1.73 9.71
C ASP A 32 0.60 0.32 9.98
N PHE A 33 0.10 -0.69 9.25
CA PHE A 33 0.57 -2.06 9.34
C PHE A 33 2.04 -2.21 8.94
N ALA A 34 2.60 -1.31 8.13
CA ALA A 34 4.01 -1.38 7.75
C ALA A 34 4.96 -1.08 8.92
N GLN A 35 4.50 -0.36 9.96
CA GLN A 35 5.29 0.01 11.15
C GLN A 35 6.67 0.58 10.80
N ALA A 36 6.70 1.47 9.80
CA ALA A 36 7.91 2.14 9.35
C ALA A 36 8.58 2.93 10.48
N LYS A 37 9.90 3.01 10.44
CA LYS A 37 10.75 3.73 11.39
C LYS A 37 11.49 4.86 10.69
N SER A 38 11.96 5.83 11.45
CA SER A 38 12.75 6.95 10.92
C SER A 38 14.02 6.51 10.19
N SER A 39 14.61 5.37 10.60
CA SER A 39 15.79 4.78 9.95
C SER A 39 15.51 4.05 8.64
N ASP A 40 14.24 3.86 8.26
CA ASP A 40 13.91 3.07 7.08
C ASP A 40 14.20 3.81 5.77
N ILE A 41 14.61 3.03 4.76
CA ILE A 41 14.63 3.41 3.35
C ILE A 41 13.54 2.60 2.68
N ILE A 42 12.51 3.30 2.18
CA ILE A 42 11.24 2.69 1.81
C ILE A 42 11.00 2.77 0.31
N ALA A 43 10.48 1.70 -0.31
CA ALA A 43 9.88 1.76 -1.64
C ALA A 43 8.37 1.48 -1.56
N ASP A 44 7.56 2.26 -2.27
CA ASP A 44 6.14 2.01 -2.50
C ASP A 44 5.92 1.61 -3.96
N LEU A 45 5.58 0.34 -4.20
CA LEU A 45 5.40 -0.22 -5.53
C LEU A 45 3.95 -0.07 -5.97
N GLY A 46 3.73 0.71 -7.04
CA GLY A 46 2.39 1.10 -7.50
C GLY A 46 1.83 2.25 -6.67
N THR A 47 2.61 3.34 -6.57
CA THR A 47 2.34 4.43 -5.62
C THR A 47 1.10 5.26 -5.96
N GLY A 48 0.61 5.19 -7.20
CA GLY A 48 -0.52 5.97 -7.68
C GLY A 48 -0.27 7.46 -7.47
N ASN A 49 -1.14 8.13 -6.71
CA ASN A 49 -1.03 9.56 -6.42
C ASN A 49 -0.07 9.91 -5.26
N GLY A 50 0.66 8.92 -4.71
CA GLY A 50 1.66 9.13 -3.66
C GLY A 50 1.12 9.16 -2.23
N VAL A 51 -0.13 8.76 -2.00
CA VAL A 51 -0.76 8.82 -0.66
C VAL A 51 -0.05 7.96 0.38
N ILE A 52 0.41 6.75 0.04
CA ILE A 52 1.08 5.84 0.98
C ILE A 52 2.41 6.47 1.46
N PRO A 53 3.29 7.00 0.58
CA PRO A 53 4.48 7.73 0.98
C PRO A 53 4.20 8.91 1.91
N LEU A 54 3.15 9.69 1.65
CA LEU A 54 2.76 10.80 2.53
C LEU A 54 2.40 10.31 3.94
N ILE A 55 1.58 9.24 4.05
CA ILE A 55 1.16 8.68 5.34
C ILE A 55 2.35 8.03 6.06
N LEU A 56 3.19 7.28 5.35
CA LEU A 56 4.38 6.65 5.91
C LEU A 56 5.35 7.71 6.45
N TYR A 57 5.59 8.78 5.69
CA TYR A 57 6.46 9.87 6.16
C TYR A 57 5.88 10.57 7.39
N HIS A 58 4.56 10.85 7.42
CA HIS A 58 3.88 11.38 8.61
C HIS A 58 4.13 10.52 9.85
N LYS A 59 3.92 9.21 9.72
CA LYS A 59 3.96 8.27 10.85
C LYS A 59 5.37 7.95 11.35
N SER A 60 6.38 8.06 10.48
CA SER A 60 7.72 7.51 10.76
C SER A 60 8.86 8.51 10.67
N HIS A 61 8.69 9.60 9.91
CA HIS A 61 9.80 10.45 9.45
C HIS A 61 10.94 9.63 8.82
N ALA A 62 10.60 8.60 8.04
CA ALA A 62 11.56 7.73 7.36
C ALA A 62 12.58 8.55 6.56
N SER A 63 13.83 8.08 6.59
CA SER A 63 14.98 8.76 6.00
C SER A 63 14.83 9.05 4.51
N ARG A 64 14.18 8.15 3.78
CA ARG A 64 13.95 8.23 2.34
C ARG A 64 12.78 7.32 1.96
N ILE A 65 11.87 7.81 1.13
CA ILE A 65 10.78 7.03 0.56
C ILE A 65 10.74 7.26 -0.95
N VAL A 66 10.68 6.17 -1.70
CA VAL A 66 10.63 6.17 -3.16
C VAL A 66 9.30 5.60 -3.62
N GLY A 67 8.48 6.40 -4.30
CA GLY A 67 7.26 5.93 -4.95
C GLY A 67 7.53 5.53 -6.39
N VAL A 68 7.17 4.29 -6.76
CA VAL A 68 7.28 3.76 -8.13
C VAL A 68 5.91 3.68 -8.75
N GLU A 69 5.72 4.32 -9.90
CA GLU A 69 4.47 4.30 -10.64
C GLU A 69 4.74 4.16 -12.15
N LYS A 70 3.96 3.33 -12.83
CA LYS A 70 4.11 3.09 -14.27
C LYS A 70 3.34 4.12 -15.09
N GLN A 71 2.17 4.53 -14.61
CA GLN A 71 1.28 5.44 -15.31
C GLN A 71 1.77 6.87 -15.14
N ASN A 72 2.19 7.51 -16.25
CA ASN A 72 2.79 8.83 -16.22
C ASN A 72 1.88 9.88 -15.55
N GLU A 73 0.56 9.82 -15.80
CA GLU A 73 -0.41 10.74 -15.22
C GLU A 73 -0.49 10.61 -13.69
N ALA A 74 -0.46 9.39 -13.16
CA ALA A 74 -0.46 9.14 -11.72
C ALA A 74 0.91 9.52 -11.09
N TYR A 75 2.01 9.22 -11.78
CA TYR A 75 3.35 9.65 -11.40
C TYR A 75 3.47 11.18 -11.29
N GLU A 76 3.01 11.93 -12.29
CA GLU A 76 3.01 13.40 -12.28
C GLU A 76 2.17 13.95 -11.11
N LEU A 77 1.05 13.30 -10.82
CA LEU A 77 0.20 13.62 -9.68
C LEU A 77 0.95 13.41 -8.35
N ALA A 78 1.67 12.29 -8.20
CA ALA A 78 2.48 12.00 -7.03
C ALA A 78 3.63 13.01 -6.83
N VAL A 79 4.35 13.35 -7.92
CA VAL A 79 5.39 14.39 -7.89
C VAL A 79 4.83 15.72 -7.41
N ARG A 80 3.68 16.14 -7.94
CA ARG A 80 3.04 17.39 -7.51
C ARG A 80 2.56 17.32 -6.06
N ASN A 81 2.06 16.17 -5.60
CA ASN A 81 1.66 15.97 -4.22
C ASN A 81 2.86 16.04 -3.26
N GLY A 82 4.00 15.43 -3.59
CA GLY A 82 5.23 15.58 -2.81
C GLY A 82 5.69 17.04 -2.70
N ARG A 83 5.67 17.77 -3.83
CA ARG A 83 6.00 19.22 -3.87
C ARG A 83 5.04 20.08 -3.06
N MET A 84 3.74 19.85 -3.20
CA MET A 84 2.69 20.62 -2.52
C MET A 84 2.79 20.52 -0.99
N ASN A 85 3.36 19.43 -0.47
CA ASN A 85 3.56 19.19 0.95
C ASN A 85 4.98 19.52 1.43
N GLY A 86 5.86 20.03 0.55
CA GLY A 86 7.24 20.39 0.92
C GLY A 86 8.13 19.19 1.27
N LEU A 87 7.85 18.01 0.70
CA LEU A 87 8.53 16.76 1.05
C LEU A 87 9.52 16.28 -0.02
N THR A 88 9.99 17.17 -0.89
CA THR A 88 10.89 16.82 -2.01
C THR A 88 12.26 16.31 -1.57
N ASP A 89 12.67 16.59 -0.33
CA ASP A 89 13.96 16.16 0.21
C ASP A 89 13.93 14.73 0.75
N CYS A 90 12.73 14.18 1.00
CA CYS A 90 12.54 12.85 1.58
C CYS A 90 11.72 11.90 0.69
N LEU A 91 10.89 12.45 -0.21
CA LEU A 91 10.07 11.71 -1.15
C LEU A 91 10.63 11.85 -2.57
N GLU A 92 11.01 10.71 -3.14
CA GLU A 92 11.44 10.57 -4.53
C GLU A 92 10.40 9.78 -5.31
N TRP A 93 10.35 10.02 -6.61
CA TRP A 93 9.35 9.42 -7.49
C TRP A 93 10.05 8.87 -8.73
N VAL A 94 9.70 7.66 -9.13
CA VAL A 94 10.24 7.01 -10.34
C VAL A 94 9.09 6.54 -11.23
N CYS A 95 9.11 6.99 -12.48
CA CYS A 95 8.16 6.58 -13.50
C CYS A 95 8.69 5.35 -14.25
N CYS A 96 8.38 4.14 -13.79
CA CYS A 96 8.79 2.89 -14.44
C CYS A 96 7.83 1.73 -14.13
N ASP A 97 7.90 0.65 -14.92
CA ASP A 97 7.26 -0.60 -14.54
C ASP A 97 8.04 -1.24 -13.37
N VAL A 98 7.34 -1.97 -12.49
CA VAL A 98 7.97 -2.74 -11.42
C VAL A 98 8.88 -3.85 -11.96
N THR A 99 8.70 -4.27 -13.22
CA THR A 99 9.60 -5.22 -13.90
C THR A 99 10.96 -4.62 -14.26
N ASP A 100 11.07 -3.29 -14.31
CA ASP A 100 12.23 -2.57 -14.86
C ASP A 100 13.09 -1.90 -13.76
N LEU A 101 12.82 -2.21 -12.49
CA LEU A 101 13.46 -1.58 -11.33
C LEU A 101 14.99 -1.72 -11.29
N GLN A 102 15.53 -2.76 -11.93
CA GLN A 102 16.98 -3.01 -11.99
C GLN A 102 17.74 -1.92 -12.76
N ASP A 103 17.06 -1.17 -13.63
CA ASP A 103 17.66 -0.06 -14.38
C ASP A 103 17.73 1.23 -13.55
N HIS A 104 16.99 1.26 -12.43
CA HIS A 104 16.85 2.42 -11.55
C HIS A 104 17.52 2.25 -10.19
N PHE A 105 17.61 1.01 -9.68
CA PHE A 105 18.12 0.73 -8.34
C PHE A 105 19.06 -0.46 -8.31
N PRO A 106 20.13 -0.41 -7.50
CA PRO A 106 20.89 -1.62 -7.18
C PRO A 106 20.05 -2.57 -6.30
N PRO A 107 20.36 -3.88 -6.32
CA PRO A 107 19.69 -4.84 -5.45
C PRO A 107 20.00 -4.56 -3.97
N GLY A 108 19.01 -4.73 -3.10
CA GLY A 108 19.21 -4.66 -1.64
C GLY A 108 19.38 -3.25 -1.05
N GLY A 109 18.81 -2.23 -1.68
CA GLY A 109 18.89 -0.84 -1.22
C GLY A 109 17.82 -0.41 -0.20
N PHE A 110 16.80 -1.24 0.07
CA PHE A 110 15.62 -0.84 0.84
C PHE A 110 15.42 -1.71 2.08
N SER A 111 15.07 -1.11 3.22
CA SER A 111 14.74 -1.85 4.46
C SER A 111 13.28 -2.25 4.52
N LEU A 112 12.41 -1.50 3.82
CA LEU A 112 10.99 -1.73 3.76
C LEU A 112 10.48 -1.52 2.33
N VAL A 113 9.64 -2.42 1.85
CA VAL A 113 8.88 -2.26 0.61
C VAL A 113 7.42 -2.42 0.96
N VAL A 114 6.58 -1.52 0.44
CA VAL A 114 5.12 -1.60 0.57
C VAL A 114 4.48 -1.69 -0.81
N SER A 115 3.30 -2.30 -0.88
CA SER A 115 2.52 -2.27 -2.12
C SER A 115 1.03 -2.43 -1.85
N ASN A 116 0.24 -1.66 -2.59
CA ASN A 116 -1.20 -1.78 -2.71
C ASN A 116 -1.58 -1.97 -4.19
N PRO A 117 -1.30 -3.15 -4.77
CA PRO A 117 -1.47 -3.35 -6.20
C PRO A 117 -2.95 -3.37 -6.59
N PRO A 118 -3.31 -2.94 -7.81
CA PRO A 118 -4.68 -2.98 -8.29
C PRO A 118 -5.21 -4.43 -8.33
N TYR A 119 -6.40 -4.65 -7.78
CA TYR A 119 -7.02 -5.98 -7.65
C TYR A 119 -7.73 -6.40 -8.95
N VAL A 120 -6.98 -6.76 -9.99
CA VAL A 120 -7.58 -7.27 -11.23
C VAL A 120 -6.96 -8.60 -11.63
N GLU A 121 -7.79 -9.65 -11.64
CA GLU A 121 -7.45 -10.92 -12.28
C GLU A 121 -7.56 -10.82 -13.80
N LYS A 122 -6.55 -11.36 -14.50
CA LYS A 122 -6.57 -11.52 -15.95
C LYS A 122 -7.61 -12.55 -16.40
N ASP A 123 -7.95 -13.55 -15.58
CA ASP A 123 -8.79 -14.68 -15.96
C ASP A 123 -9.76 -15.11 -14.84
N GLY A 124 -11.03 -14.69 -14.87
CA GLY A 124 -12.03 -15.24 -13.95
C GLY A 124 -13.36 -14.49 -13.79
N GLY A 125 -14.37 -14.80 -14.62
CA GLY A 125 -15.79 -14.62 -14.27
C GLY A 125 -16.56 -13.44 -14.90
N PRO A 126 -17.91 -13.55 -15.04
CA PRO A 126 -18.67 -12.95 -16.13
C PRO A 126 -18.75 -11.42 -16.06
N ALA A 127 -18.64 -10.84 -17.25
CA ALA A 127 -18.74 -9.43 -17.57
C ALA A 127 -20.01 -8.80 -17.00
N ASN A 128 -19.86 -8.12 -15.87
CA ASN A 128 -20.82 -7.09 -15.48
C ASN A 128 -20.08 -6.04 -14.67
N ARG A 129 -19.49 -5.04 -15.36
CA ARG A 129 -19.05 -3.75 -14.81
C ARG A 129 -18.41 -2.87 -15.89
N SER A 130 -19.02 -1.71 -16.13
CA SER A 130 -18.53 -0.47 -16.76
C SER A 130 -17.31 -0.55 -17.70
N LYS A 131 -17.44 -0.02 -18.93
CA LYS A 131 -16.36 0.18 -19.93
C LYS A 131 -15.03 0.75 -19.36
N HIS A 132 -15.06 1.52 -18.27
CA HIS A 132 -13.85 2.03 -17.61
C HIS A 132 -13.01 0.94 -16.90
N LEU A 133 -13.63 -0.15 -16.43
CA LEU A 133 -12.92 -1.31 -15.86
C LEU A 133 -12.28 -2.18 -16.96
N GLU A 134 -12.84 -2.18 -18.16
CA GLU A 134 -12.30 -2.92 -19.31
C GLU A 134 -11.02 -2.28 -19.87
N VAL A 135 -10.92 -0.95 -19.87
CA VAL A 135 -9.68 -0.24 -20.23
C VAL A 135 -8.56 -0.54 -19.21
N ALA A 136 -8.87 -0.53 -17.91
CA ALA A 136 -7.93 -0.95 -16.86
C ALA A 136 -7.54 -2.44 -16.94
N ARG A 137 -8.38 -3.29 -17.56
CA ARG A 137 -8.08 -4.71 -17.82
C ARG A 137 -7.17 -4.89 -19.03
N HIS A 138 -7.35 -4.10 -20.10
CA HIS A 138 -6.52 -4.19 -21.31
C HIS A 138 -5.11 -3.61 -21.12
N GLU A 139 -4.91 -2.72 -20.13
CA GLU A 139 -3.60 -2.20 -19.71
C GLU A 139 -3.06 -2.89 -18.45
N THR A 140 -3.25 -4.21 -18.28
CA THR A 140 -2.93 -4.90 -17.01
C THR A 140 -1.43 -4.86 -16.66
N THR A 141 -1.03 -3.77 -15.98
CA THR A 141 -0.51 -3.68 -14.60
C THR A 141 0.02 -5.00 -14.04
N GLY A 142 1.29 -4.99 -13.60
CA GLY A 142 2.08 -6.19 -13.27
C GLY A 142 1.36 -7.26 -12.45
N THR A 143 1.75 -8.52 -12.64
CA THR A 143 1.19 -9.63 -11.88
C THR A 143 1.62 -9.57 -10.42
N LEU A 144 0.89 -10.25 -9.52
CA LEU A 144 1.32 -10.44 -8.12
C LEU A 144 2.80 -10.90 -8.04
N GLU A 145 3.22 -11.78 -8.95
CA GLU A 145 4.59 -12.27 -8.98
C GLU A 145 5.60 -11.18 -9.37
N ASP A 146 5.24 -10.24 -10.22
CA ASP A 146 6.13 -9.12 -10.61
C ASP A 146 6.37 -8.19 -9.42
N PHE A 147 5.32 -7.84 -8.66
CA PHE A 147 5.46 -7.05 -7.42
C PHE A 147 6.28 -7.78 -6.34
N VAL A 148 6.07 -9.08 -6.17
CA VAL A 148 6.83 -9.90 -5.21
C VAL A 148 8.31 -10.00 -5.60
N LYS A 149 8.61 -10.18 -6.90
CA LYS A 149 9.99 -10.19 -7.41
C LYS A 149 10.66 -8.83 -7.23
N ALA A 150 9.96 -7.75 -7.56
CA ALA A 150 10.41 -6.38 -7.36
C ALA A 150 10.77 -6.12 -5.88
N ALA A 151 9.86 -6.47 -4.96
CA ALA A 151 10.12 -6.34 -3.52
C ALA A 151 11.33 -7.18 -3.09
N ALA A 152 11.42 -8.43 -3.54
CA ALA A 152 12.55 -9.31 -3.23
C ALA A 152 13.88 -8.77 -3.79
N TYR A 153 13.89 -8.13 -4.94
CA TYR A 153 15.08 -7.49 -5.53
C TYR A 153 15.54 -6.28 -4.71
N LEU A 154 14.62 -5.38 -4.39
CA LEU A 154 14.90 -4.12 -3.69
C LEU A 154 15.33 -4.31 -2.24
N LEU A 155 14.76 -5.30 -1.53
CA LEU A 155 14.98 -5.46 -0.09
C LEU A 155 16.39 -5.90 0.27
N LEU A 156 16.97 -5.31 1.31
CA LEU A 156 18.15 -5.85 2.00
C LEU A 156 17.80 -7.14 2.76
N PRO A 157 18.78 -8.01 3.07
CA PRO A 157 18.53 -9.20 3.91
C PRO A 157 17.87 -8.81 5.23
N LEU A 158 16.78 -9.50 5.61
CA LEU A 158 15.93 -9.17 6.76
C LEU A 158 15.09 -7.89 6.63
N GLY A 159 15.08 -7.24 5.47
CA GLY A 159 14.11 -6.20 5.14
C GLY A 159 12.68 -6.75 5.00
N SER A 160 11.69 -5.88 5.21
CA SER A 160 10.26 -6.27 5.22
C SER A 160 9.54 -5.89 3.93
N PHE A 161 8.70 -6.79 3.43
CA PHE A 161 7.71 -6.49 2.39
C PHE A 161 6.31 -6.50 2.99
N CYS A 162 5.56 -5.42 2.87
CA CYS A 162 4.18 -5.31 3.33
C CYS A 162 3.22 -5.14 2.15
N LEU A 163 2.17 -5.96 2.11
CA LEU A 163 1.20 -6.01 1.03
C LEU A 163 -0.22 -5.96 1.60
N VAL A 164 -1.10 -5.19 0.96
CA VAL A 164 -2.56 -5.26 1.17
C VAL A 164 -3.23 -5.92 -0.03
N HIS A 165 -4.07 -6.92 0.22
CA HIS A 165 -4.76 -7.65 -0.86
C HIS A 165 -6.11 -8.22 -0.44
N ARG A 166 -6.78 -8.90 -1.38
CA ARG A 166 -8.00 -9.70 -1.14
C ARG A 166 -7.70 -11.07 -0.53
N PRO A 167 -8.45 -11.51 0.50
CA PRO A 167 -8.29 -12.84 1.12
C PRO A 167 -8.39 -14.02 0.16
N SER A 168 -9.15 -13.91 -0.94
CA SER A 168 -9.25 -14.95 -1.97
C SER A 168 -7.91 -15.28 -2.62
N ARG A 169 -6.94 -14.36 -2.59
CA ARG A 169 -5.58 -14.54 -3.15
C ARG A 169 -4.56 -14.98 -2.12
N LEU A 170 -4.97 -15.24 -0.88
CA LEU A 170 -4.03 -15.50 0.21
C LEU A 170 -3.08 -16.66 -0.10
N VAL A 171 -3.58 -17.78 -0.64
CA VAL A 171 -2.74 -18.93 -0.97
C VAL A 171 -1.69 -18.57 -2.02
N ASP A 172 -2.07 -17.86 -3.08
CA ASP A 172 -1.15 -17.40 -4.13
C ASP A 172 -0.10 -16.44 -3.57
N ILE A 173 -0.51 -15.50 -2.70
CA ILE A 173 0.37 -14.53 -2.06
C ILE A 173 1.43 -15.25 -1.22
N LEU A 174 1.01 -16.13 -0.32
CA LEU A 174 1.94 -16.85 0.56
C LEU A 174 2.89 -17.74 -0.24
N TRP A 175 2.38 -18.44 -1.25
CA TRP A 175 3.21 -19.28 -2.13
C TRP A 175 4.22 -18.44 -2.90
N CYS A 176 3.77 -17.35 -3.54
CA CYS A 176 4.61 -16.49 -4.36
C CYS A 176 5.70 -15.82 -3.52
N CYS A 177 5.35 -15.30 -2.33
CA CYS A 177 6.33 -14.72 -1.42
C CYS A 177 7.44 -15.73 -1.06
N ARG A 178 7.06 -16.95 -0.66
CA ARG A 178 8.05 -17.98 -0.30
C ARG A 178 8.90 -18.42 -1.48
N LYS A 179 8.31 -18.54 -2.68
CA LYS A 179 9.04 -18.82 -3.94
C LYS A 179 10.18 -17.81 -4.17
N HIS A 180 9.97 -16.55 -3.79
CA HIS A 180 10.94 -15.46 -3.96
C HIS A 180 11.69 -15.09 -2.68
N ARG A 181 11.78 -16.01 -1.71
CA ARG A 181 12.51 -15.85 -0.44
C ARG A 181 12.02 -14.69 0.44
N LEU A 182 10.76 -14.31 0.29
CA LEU A 182 10.05 -13.44 1.21
C LEU A 182 9.22 -14.34 2.12
N GLU A 183 9.70 -14.61 3.33
CA GLU A 183 9.01 -15.51 4.25
C GLU A 183 7.88 -14.75 4.97
N PRO A 184 6.60 -15.17 4.86
CA PRO A 184 5.50 -14.54 5.57
C PRO A 184 5.69 -14.60 7.08
N LYS A 185 5.60 -13.45 7.75
CA LYS A 185 5.85 -13.28 9.19
C LYS A 185 4.65 -12.78 9.95
N ARG A 186 3.86 -11.90 9.35
CA ARG A 186 2.70 -11.30 10.00
C ARG A 186 1.55 -11.25 9.04
N LEU A 187 0.38 -11.67 9.50
CA LEU A 187 -0.84 -11.64 8.72
C LEU A 187 -1.95 -11.04 9.55
N ARG A 188 -2.71 -10.13 8.94
CA ARG A 188 -3.89 -9.53 9.58
C ARG A 188 -5.06 -9.49 8.62
N PHE A 189 -6.16 -10.12 9.02
CA PHE A 189 -7.43 -9.97 8.30
C PHE A 189 -8.12 -8.67 8.66
N VAL A 190 -8.87 -8.11 7.72
CA VAL A 190 -9.65 -6.89 7.93
C VAL A 190 -11.08 -7.14 7.47
N ALA A 191 -12.02 -6.96 8.39
CA ALA A 191 -13.44 -7.18 8.18
C ALA A 191 -14.19 -5.83 8.12
N PRO A 192 -15.18 -5.66 7.22
CA PRO A 192 -15.95 -4.42 7.14
C PRO A 192 -16.68 -4.09 8.44
N ARG A 193 -17.23 -5.10 9.11
CA ARG A 193 -17.96 -5.01 10.37
C ARG A 193 -17.75 -6.25 11.24
N THR A 194 -18.09 -6.14 12.53
CA THR A 194 -18.11 -7.27 13.45
C THR A 194 -19.03 -8.37 12.92
N GLY A 195 -18.52 -9.61 12.87
CA GLY A 195 -19.26 -10.78 12.39
C GLY A 195 -19.32 -10.95 10.87
N GLU A 196 -18.85 -9.97 10.08
CA GLU A 196 -18.73 -10.10 8.63
C GLU A 196 -17.40 -10.79 8.25
N ALA A 197 -17.39 -11.50 7.11
CA ALA A 197 -16.18 -12.13 6.59
C ALA A 197 -15.15 -11.07 6.17
N PRO A 198 -13.84 -11.30 6.41
CA PRO A 198 -12.79 -10.40 5.93
C PRO A 198 -12.83 -10.24 4.41
N ASN A 199 -12.67 -9.00 3.94
CA ASN A 199 -12.58 -8.66 2.52
C ASN A 199 -11.22 -8.07 2.12
N ILE A 200 -10.33 -7.88 3.10
CA ILE A 200 -8.94 -7.43 2.95
C ILE A 200 -8.04 -8.30 3.85
N VAL A 201 -6.82 -8.55 3.39
CA VAL A 201 -5.73 -9.18 4.14
C VAL A 201 -4.47 -8.32 4.00
N LEU A 202 -3.79 -8.12 5.11
CA LEU A 202 -2.48 -7.48 5.21
C LEU A 202 -1.45 -8.58 5.48
N VAL A 203 -0.35 -8.56 4.73
CA VAL A 203 0.72 -9.55 4.84
C VAL A 203 2.06 -8.82 4.94
N GLN A 204 2.83 -9.12 5.99
CA GLN A 204 4.24 -8.77 6.09
C GLN A 204 5.07 -10.02 5.85
N CYS A 205 6.04 -9.92 4.96
CA CYS A 205 7.07 -10.90 4.72
C CYS A 205 8.45 -10.33 5.06
N VAL A 206 9.40 -11.19 5.39
CA VAL A 206 10.79 -10.80 5.65
C VAL A 206 11.72 -11.50 4.67
N LYS A 207 12.59 -10.75 4.00
CA LYS A 207 13.55 -11.29 3.04
C LYS A 207 14.55 -12.20 3.74
N ASN A 208 14.64 -13.45 3.27
CA ASN A 208 15.45 -14.52 3.85
C ASN A 208 15.12 -14.80 5.33
N GLY A 209 13.90 -14.48 5.78
CA GLY A 209 13.46 -14.75 7.14
C GLY A 209 13.32 -16.25 7.43
N GLY A 210 13.45 -16.62 8.71
CA GLY A 210 13.13 -17.98 9.17
C GLY A 210 11.63 -18.26 9.17
N LYS A 211 11.23 -19.53 9.31
CA LYS A 211 9.80 -19.91 9.37
C LYS A 211 9.18 -19.43 10.67
N GLU A 212 8.03 -18.77 10.60
CA GLU A 212 7.06 -18.53 11.67
C GLU A 212 6.08 -17.47 11.18
N LEU A 213 4.78 -17.77 11.22
CA LEU A 213 3.73 -16.83 10.84
C LEU A 213 2.91 -16.45 12.07
N ASN A 214 2.89 -15.17 12.40
CA ASN A 214 2.01 -14.61 13.42
C ASN A 214 0.70 -14.13 12.77
N MET A 215 -0.44 -14.60 13.30
CA MET A 215 -1.76 -14.15 12.89
C MET A 215 -2.29 -13.12 13.91
N GLU A 216 -2.40 -11.87 13.48
CA GLU A 216 -2.95 -10.80 14.30
C GLU A 216 -4.47 -10.90 14.45
N PRO A 217 -5.04 -10.34 15.53
CA PRO A 217 -6.48 -10.17 15.65
C PRO A 217 -7.07 -9.42 14.46
N THR A 218 -8.21 -9.90 13.94
CA THR A 218 -8.92 -9.27 12.84
C THR A 218 -9.19 -7.80 13.13
N LEU A 219 -8.76 -6.92 12.23
CA LEU A 219 -9.11 -5.50 12.28
C LEU A 219 -10.55 -5.33 11.80
N VAL A 220 -11.42 -4.81 12.66
CA VAL A 220 -12.81 -4.50 12.28
C VAL A 220 -12.90 -3.04 11.88
N VAL A 221 -13.41 -2.75 10.68
CA VAL A 221 -13.49 -1.37 10.18
C VAL A 221 -14.58 -0.58 10.89
N ARG A 222 -15.79 -1.15 11.02
CA ARG A 222 -16.91 -0.50 11.72
C ARG A 222 -17.44 -1.31 12.89
N ASP A 223 -17.76 -0.61 13.98
CA ASP A 223 -18.40 -1.17 15.16
C ASP A 223 -19.85 -1.60 14.88
N GLU A 224 -20.50 -2.20 15.89
CA GLU A 224 -21.90 -2.63 15.83
C GLU A 224 -22.87 -1.47 15.58
N GLN A 225 -22.46 -0.24 15.88
CA GLN A 225 -23.22 0.99 15.65
C GLN A 225 -22.94 1.60 14.26
N GLY A 226 -22.12 0.95 13.42
CA GLY A 226 -21.78 1.38 12.07
C GLY A 226 -20.76 2.53 12.01
N ARG A 227 -20.18 2.95 13.13
CA ARG A 227 -19.11 3.97 13.20
C ARG A 227 -17.76 3.32 12.96
N TYR A 228 -16.72 4.10 12.66
CA TYR A 228 -15.37 3.53 12.67
C TYR A 228 -15.05 2.95 14.04
N SER A 229 -14.37 1.80 14.06
CA SER A 229 -13.95 1.18 15.31
C SER A 229 -12.89 2.05 16.00
N ALA A 230 -12.76 1.90 17.32
CA ALA A 230 -11.73 2.61 18.08
C ALA A 230 -10.31 2.32 17.58
N GLU A 231 -10.07 1.14 16.99
CA GLU A 231 -8.78 0.84 16.38
C GLU A 231 -8.58 1.57 15.05
N ILE A 232 -9.60 1.65 14.19
CA ILE A 232 -9.52 2.47 12.98
C ILE A 232 -9.29 3.94 13.33
N ASP A 233 -10.01 4.49 14.31
CA ASP A 233 -9.78 5.88 14.72
C ASP A 233 -8.35 6.11 15.23
N ARG A 234 -7.76 5.14 15.95
CA ARG A 234 -6.32 5.19 16.31
C ARG A 234 -5.40 5.15 15.10
N ILE A 235 -5.66 4.27 14.13
CA ILE A 235 -4.89 4.17 12.89
C ILE A 235 -4.91 5.49 12.12
N TYR A 236 -6.07 6.15 12.05
CA TYR A 236 -6.26 7.47 11.44
C TYR A 236 -5.79 8.63 12.31
N GLU A 237 -5.27 8.39 13.53
CA GLU A 237 -4.88 9.43 14.50
C GLU A 237 -6.03 10.43 14.79
N ARG A 238 -7.28 9.94 14.72
CA ARG A 238 -8.48 10.71 15.04
C ARG A 238 -8.73 10.63 16.53
N ASP A 239 -8.56 11.75 17.21
CA ASP A 239 -8.84 11.87 18.63
C ASP A 239 -10.27 11.42 18.95
N SER A 240 -10.43 10.49 19.90
CA SER A 240 -11.74 10.12 20.45
C SER A 240 -12.40 11.29 21.21
N ASN A 241 -11.66 12.38 21.45
CA ASN A 241 -12.04 13.52 22.27
C ASN A 241 -12.51 14.77 21.50
N GLN A 242 -12.57 14.76 20.16
CA GLN A 242 -13.09 15.90 19.39
C GLN A 242 -14.62 15.94 19.22
N LYS A 243 -15.37 15.07 19.91
CA LYS A 243 -16.84 15.19 20.05
C LYS A 243 -17.20 15.72 21.43
N ARG A 244 -16.87 16.99 21.73
CA ARG A 244 -17.38 17.76 22.88
C ARG A 244 -16.86 19.21 22.87
N ARG A 245 -17.11 19.94 21.78
CA ARG A 245 -17.19 21.41 21.80
C ARG A 245 -18.26 21.86 20.81
#